data_AF-A0A0F9B3Q5-F1
#
_entry.id   AF-A0A0F9B3Q5-F1
#
_cell.length_a   1.000
_cell.length_b   1.000
_cell.length_c   1.000
_cell.angle_alpha   90.00
_cell.angle_beta   90.00
_cell.angle_gamma   90.00
#
_symmetry.space_group_name_H-M   'P 1'
#
loop_
_entity.id
_entity.type
_entity.pdbx_description
1 polymer ?
#
loop_
_entity_poly.entity_id
_entity_poly.type
_entity_poly.pdbx_seq_one_letter_code
_entity_poly.pdbx_strand_id
1 'polypeptide(L)'
;MARDTNLELVATSTDFAGTGDKGVEKDTEGGFWAMIRLFLGTVTGTTVVCDIQVLCSIDGGSTDFHIGEFPTIDEADDDIEIARAVYIPKPDSSNTVTKVKLNTRVSSGTTPVVPVLRAFIEPLVSLGIPGVDEQLTVGVEKLI
;
A
#
# COMPACT_ATOMS: atom_id res chain seq x y z
N MET A 1 -10.00 -10.47 -6.32
CA MET A 1 -10.49 -9.79 -5.10
C MET A 1 -11.14 -8.48 -5.55
N ALA A 2 -12.28 -8.09 -5.00
CA ALA A 2 -12.81 -6.74 -5.28
C ALA A 2 -11.84 -5.72 -4.68
N ARG A 3 -11.40 -4.74 -5.49
CA ARG A 3 -10.48 -3.69 -5.06
C ARG A 3 -11.25 -2.39 -4.90
N ASP A 4 -11.01 -1.69 -3.79
CA ASP A 4 -11.58 -0.38 -3.56
C ASP A 4 -10.71 0.68 -4.25
N THR A 5 -11.29 1.40 -5.21
CA THR A 5 -10.62 2.49 -5.93
C THR A 5 -10.19 3.63 -5.01
N ASN A 6 -10.85 3.81 -3.87
CA ASN A 6 -10.47 4.82 -2.88
C ASN A 6 -9.15 4.46 -2.20
N LEU A 7 -8.77 3.18 -2.18
CA LEU A 7 -7.56 2.65 -1.56
C LEU A 7 -6.42 2.40 -2.58
N GLU A 8 -6.50 2.98 -3.77
CA GLU A 8 -5.43 2.95 -4.79
C GLU A 8 -4.32 3.94 -4.47
N LEU A 9 -3.18 3.45 -3.97
CA LEU A 9 -1.97 4.26 -3.75
C LEU A 9 -1.34 4.72 -5.07
N VAL A 10 -1.48 3.94 -6.13
CA VAL A 10 -1.04 4.30 -7.49
C VAL A 10 -2.15 3.90 -8.47
N ALA A 11 -2.85 4.90 -9.03
CA ALA A 11 -3.97 4.69 -9.95
C ALA A 11 -3.53 4.62 -11.43
N THR A 12 -2.42 5.28 -11.75
CA THR A 12 -1.77 5.24 -13.07
C THR A 12 -0.27 5.09 -12.89
N SER A 13 0.40 4.57 -13.92
CA SER A 13 1.85 4.28 -13.88
C SER A 13 2.66 5.43 -13.28
N THR A 14 3.41 5.13 -12.23
CA THR A 14 4.29 6.06 -11.52
C THR A 14 5.68 5.47 -11.44
N ASP A 15 6.72 6.24 -11.76
CA ASP A 15 8.09 5.79 -11.64
C ASP A 15 8.62 5.99 -10.20
N PHE A 16 9.10 4.90 -9.63
CA PHE A 16 9.62 4.84 -8.28
C PHE A 16 11.13 5.10 -8.21
N ALA A 17 11.80 5.39 -9.33
CA ALA A 17 13.17 5.86 -9.34
C ALA A 17 13.36 7.19 -8.56
N GLY A 18 14.50 7.33 -7.87
CA GLY A 18 14.78 8.43 -6.95
C GLY A 18 14.06 8.30 -5.60
N THR A 19 14.64 8.90 -4.56
CA THR A 19 14.10 8.85 -3.19
C THR A 19 12.92 9.79 -2.99
N GLY A 20 12.00 9.44 -2.09
CA GLY A 20 10.88 10.29 -1.67
C GLY A 20 9.52 9.63 -1.82
N ASP A 21 8.47 10.39 -1.49
CA ASP A 21 7.09 9.91 -1.54
C ASP A 21 6.64 9.67 -2.98
N LYS A 22 5.88 8.58 -3.17
CA LYS A 22 5.42 8.11 -4.47
C LYS A 22 3.92 7.82 -4.44
N GLY A 23 3.28 8.04 -5.59
CA GLY A 23 1.84 7.84 -5.72
C GLY A 23 1.03 8.86 -4.93
N VAL A 24 -0.10 8.42 -4.40
CA VAL A 24 -1.09 9.23 -3.66
C VAL A 24 -1.20 8.71 -2.24
N GLU A 25 -1.14 9.62 -1.28
CA GLU A 25 -1.46 9.33 0.12
C GLU A 25 -2.95 9.04 0.30
N LYS A 26 -3.28 8.01 1.08
CA LYS A 26 -4.65 7.59 1.33
C LYS A 26 -5.02 7.68 2.80
N ASP A 27 -6.18 8.26 3.04
CA ASP A 27 -6.81 8.27 4.35
C ASP A 27 -7.51 6.92 4.58
N THR A 28 -7.29 6.34 5.75
CA THR A 28 -7.90 5.07 6.18
C THR A 28 -8.43 5.22 7.60
N GLU A 29 -9.39 4.37 8.01
CA GLU A 29 -9.87 4.35 9.40
C GLU A 29 -8.81 3.82 10.38
N GLY A 30 -7.82 3.06 9.87
CA GLY A 30 -6.79 2.41 10.66
C GLY A 30 -7.31 1.30 11.59
N GLY A 31 -6.39 0.62 12.27
CA GLY A 31 -6.68 -0.46 13.21
C GLY A 31 -6.93 -1.82 12.57
N PHE A 32 -6.34 -2.08 11.40
CA PHE A 32 -6.55 -3.33 10.67
C PHE A 32 -5.27 -3.82 9.98
N TRP A 33 -5.24 -5.12 9.68
CA TRP A 33 -4.23 -5.70 8.80
C TRP A 33 -4.61 -5.48 7.35
N ALA A 34 -3.63 -5.14 6.52
CA ALA A 34 -3.80 -4.97 5.09
C ALA A 34 -2.66 -5.64 4.31
N MET A 35 -2.95 -6.02 3.08
CA MET A 35 -1.97 -6.38 2.09
C MET A 35 -1.76 -5.17 1.18
N ILE A 36 -0.54 -4.62 1.16
CA ILE A 36 -0.15 -3.63 0.18
C ILE A 36 0.37 -4.38 -1.04
N ARG A 37 -0.23 -4.17 -2.20
CA ARG A 37 0.19 -4.81 -3.46
C ARG A 37 0.72 -3.80 -4.45
N LEU A 38 1.82 -4.13 -5.11
CA LEU A 38 2.41 -3.36 -6.21
C LEU A 38 2.39 -4.21 -7.48
N PHE A 39 1.95 -3.59 -8.57
CA PHE A 39 2.07 -4.12 -9.93
C PHE A 39 3.23 -3.41 -10.59
N LEU A 40 4.36 -4.10 -10.72
CA LEU A 40 5.52 -3.57 -11.41
C LEU A 40 5.33 -3.71 -12.93
N GLY A 41 5.88 -2.75 -13.67
CA GLY A 41 6.10 -2.87 -15.10
C GLY A 41 7.54 -3.31 -15.39
N THR A 42 8.00 -3.07 -16.61
CA THR A 42 9.38 -3.31 -17.00
C THR A 42 10.34 -2.36 -16.27
N VAL A 43 11.20 -2.93 -15.43
CA VAL A 43 12.31 -2.24 -14.77
C VAL A 43 13.44 -2.07 -15.80
N THR A 44 14.02 -0.88 -15.86
CA THR A 44 15.16 -0.62 -16.76
C THR A 44 16.29 0.11 -16.07
N GLY A 45 17.48 0.01 -16.65
CA GLY A 45 18.72 0.51 -16.05
C GLY A 45 19.72 -0.63 -15.90
N THR A 46 20.88 -0.32 -15.33
CA THR A 46 21.87 -1.33 -14.95
C THR A 46 22.13 -1.23 -13.46
N THR A 47 22.19 -2.38 -12.78
CA THR A 47 22.35 -2.49 -11.31
C THR A 47 21.28 -1.70 -10.56
N VAL A 48 20.02 -1.96 -10.90
CA VAL A 48 18.89 -1.26 -10.28
C VAL A 48 18.76 -1.74 -8.85
N VAL A 49 18.64 -0.81 -7.93
CA VAL A 49 18.30 -1.08 -6.53
C VAL A 49 17.23 -0.09 -6.14
N CYS A 50 16.05 -0.58 -5.77
CA CYS A 50 14.95 0.25 -5.30
C CYS A 50 14.28 -0.38 -4.08
N ASP A 51 14.44 0.28 -2.93
CA ASP A 51 13.79 -0.11 -1.68
C ASP A 51 12.53 0.72 -1.49
N ILE A 52 11.38 0.06 -1.59
CA ILE A 52 10.06 0.69 -1.42
C ILE A 52 9.55 0.36 -0.02
N GLN A 53 9.22 1.41 0.73
CA GLN A 53 8.64 1.31 2.06
C GLN A 53 7.20 1.84 2.08
N VAL A 54 6.45 1.30 3.03
CA VAL A 54 5.10 1.75 3.39
C VAL A 54 5.23 2.58 4.64
N LEU A 55 4.79 3.83 4.54
CA LEU A 55 4.74 4.77 5.65
C LEU A 55 3.30 5.02 6.05
N CYS A 56 3.09 5.31 7.33
CA CYS A 56 1.83 5.88 7.78
C CYS A 56 2.02 7.01 8.79
N SER A 57 1.00 7.86 8.88
CA SER A 57 0.86 8.89 9.90
C SER A 57 -0.48 8.72 10.62
N ILE A 58 -0.43 8.72 11.96
CA ILE A 58 -1.61 8.66 12.83
C ILE A 58 -2.00 10.05 13.36
N ASP A 59 -1.19 11.07 13.05
CA ASP A 59 -1.25 12.44 13.58
C ASP A 59 -1.64 13.47 12.50
N GLY A 60 -2.49 13.05 11.56
CA GLY A 60 -3.03 13.93 10.51
C GLY A 60 -2.05 14.30 9.41
N GLY A 61 -0.93 13.58 9.29
CA GLY A 61 0.12 13.79 8.28
C GLY A 61 1.32 14.59 8.79
N SER A 62 1.42 14.80 10.11
CA SER A 62 2.50 15.61 10.69
C SER A 62 3.81 14.81 10.82
N THR A 63 3.70 13.53 11.19
CA THR A 63 4.84 12.62 11.35
C THR A 63 4.53 11.28 10.71
N ASP A 64 5.42 10.85 9.83
CA ASP A 64 5.37 9.52 9.23
C ASP A 64 6.25 8.53 10.00
N PHE A 65 5.80 7.29 10.08
CA PHE A 65 6.61 6.17 10.55
C PHE A 65 6.44 4.95 9.63
N HIS A 66 7.46 4.11 9.66
CA HIS A 66 7.57 2.91 8.83
C HIS A 66 6.72 1.76 9.36
N ILE A 67 5.91 1.16 8.49
CA ILE A 67 5.06 0.00 8.84
C ILE A 67 5.32 -1.25 7.99
N GLY A 68 6.16 -1.16 6.96
CA GLY A 68 6.52 -2.30 6.14
C GLY A 68 7.44 -1.94 4.99
N GLU A 69 8.20 -2.91 4.49
CA GLU A 69 9.14 -2.73 3.38
C GLU A 69 8.99 -3.88 2.39
N PHE A 70 8.98 -3.58 1.09
CA PHE A 70 9.05 -4.60 0.05
C PHE A 70 10.46 -5.18 -0.02
N PRO A 71 10.67 -6.38 -0.59
CA PRO A 71 12.00 -6.79 -0.98
C PRO A 71 12.61 -5.73 -1.91
N THR A 72 13.93 -5.57 -1.85
CA THR A 72 14.66 -4.73 -2.80
C THR A 72 14.32 -5.16 -4.22
N ILE A 73 13.90 -4.20 -5.04
CA ILE A 73 13.62 -4.42 -6.46
C ILE A 73 14.90 -4.25 -7.26
N ASP A 74 15.17 -5.20 -8.15
CA ASP A 74 16.27 -5.17 -9.11
C ASP A 74 15.79 -5.27 -10.58
N GLU A 75 16.74 -5.30 -11.52
CA GLU A 75 16.44 -5.42 -12.96
C GLU A 75 15.83 -6.76 -13.39
N ALA A 76 15.74 -7.77 -12.52
CA ALA A 76 15.12 -9.05 -12.81
C ALA A 76 13.64 -9.10 -12.38
N ASP A 77 13.19 -8.13 -11.59
CA ASP A 77 11.82 -8.00 -11.08
C ASP A 77 10.87 -7.34 -12.10
N ASP A 78 10.97 -7.74 -13.36
CA ASP A 78 10.18 -7.21 -14.47
C ASP A 78 8.76 -7.79 -14.51
N ASP A 79 7.77 -6.91 -14.65
CA ASP A 79 6.36 -7.27 -14.88
C ASP A 79 5.78 -8.23 -13.82
N ILE A 80 6.21 -8.07 -12.56
CA ILE A 80 5.76 -8.89 -11.43
C ILE A 80 4.74 -8.18 -10.54
N GLU A 81 4.00 -8.98 -9.77
CA GLU A 81 3.17 -8.51 -8.66
C GLU A 81 3.84 -8.90 -7.33
N ILE A 82 4.10 -7.91 -6.48
CA ILE A 82 4.65 -8.13 -5.15
C ILE A 82 3.68 -7.60 -4.09
N ALA A 83 3.67 -8.27 -2.94
CA ALA A 83 2.72 -7.98 -1.87
C ALA A 83 3.38 -7.99 -0.50
N ARG A 84 2.96 -7.08 0.37
CA ARG A 84 3.44 -6.98 1.75
C ARG A 84 2.27 -6.83 2.71
N ALA A 85 2.17 -7.74 3.67
CA ALA A 85 1.23 -7.59 4.78
C ALA A 85 1.78 -6.57 5.79
N VAL A 86 0.94 -5.61 6.18
CA VAL A 86 1.24 -4.57 7.16
C VAL A 86 0.06 -4.37 8.10
N TYR A 87 0.34 -3.96 9.33
CA TYR A 87 -0.70 -3.46 10.23
C TYR A 87 -0.79 -1.95 10.08
N ILE A 88 -1.96 -1.44 9.71
CA ILE A 88 -2.25 -0.02 9.68
C ILE A 88 -2.81 0.33 11.06
N PRO A 89 -2.11 1.13 11.89
CA PRO A 89 -2.55 1.47 13.24
C PRO A 89 -3.78 2.37 13.22
N LYS A 90 -4.47 2.49 14.36
CA LYS A 90 -5.54 3.48 14.53
C LYS A 90 -4.95 4.89 14.58
N PRO A 91 -5.71 5.91 14.14
CA PRO A 91 -5.30 7.29 14.35
C PRO A 91 -5.15 7.58 15.84
N ASP A 92 -4.33 8.59 16.16
CA ASP A 92 -4.28 9.10 17.51
C ASP A 92 -5.64 9.72 17.92
N SER A 93 -5.80 10.03 19.20
CA SER A 93 -7.07 10.54 19.72
C SER A 93 -7.51 11.89 19.15
N SER A 94 -6.61 12.63 18.49
CA SER A 94 -6.88 13.92 17.86
C SER A 94 -7.26 13.82 16.39
N ASN A 95 -7.14 12.65 15.78
CA ASN A 95 -7.35 12.45 14.35
C ASN A 95 -8.40 11.39 14.07
N THR A 96 -9.04 11.52 12.91
CA THR A 96 -10.09 10.59 12.46
C THR A 96 -9.61 9.61 11.40
N VAL A 97 -8.39 9.80 10.88
CA VAL A 97 -7.82 8.99 9.79
C VAL A 97 -6.35 8.69 10.04
N THR A 98 -5.94 7.49 9.64
CA THR A 98 -4.52 7.13 9.46
C THR A 98 -4.18 7.26 7.98
N LYS A 99 -3.19 8.11 7.71
CA LYS A 99 -2.67 8.36 6.37
C LYS A 99 -1.66 7.29 6.01
N VAL A 100 -1.76 6.72 4.81
CA VAL A 100 -0.86 5.67 4.32
C VAL A 100 -0.31 6.09 2.96
N LYS A 101 1.00 5.90 2.77
CA LYS A 101 1.69 6.23 1.51
C LYS A 101 2.85 5.29 1.22
N LEU A 102 3.31 5.35 -0.02
CA LEU A 102 4.52 4.67 -0.47
C LEU A 102 5.66 5.69 -0.55
N ASN A 103 6.85 5.23 -0.21
CA ASN A 103 8.06 6.03 -0.28
C ASN A 103 9.19 5.16 -0.83
N THR A 104 9.96 5.70 -1.76
CA THR A 104 11.23 5.09 -2.16
C THR A 104 12.30 5.54 -1.18
N ARG A 105 12.80 4.60 -0.37
CA ARG A 105 13.84 4.84 0.63
C ARG A 105 15.22 4.90 0.00
N VAL A 106 15.50 3.95 -0.89
CA VAL A 106 16.77 3.83 -1.60
C VAL A 106 16.46 3.70 -3.08
N SER A 107 17.20 4.43 -3.91
CA SER A 107 17.18 4.26 -5.36
C SER A 107 18.59 4.49 -5.91
N SER A 108 19.15 3.49 -6.58
CA SER A 108 20.45 3.59 -7.24
C SER A 108 20.52 2.77 -8.53
N GLY A 109 21.59 2.99 -9.29
CA GLY A 109 21.82 2.39 -10.61
C GLY A 109 22.11 3.45 -11.67
N THR A 110 22.52 3.03 -12.86
CA THR A 110 22.64 3.96 -14.00
C THR A 110 21.27 4.10 -14.64
N THR A 111 20.65 5.28 -14.50
CA THR A 111 19.31 5.62 -14.99
C THR A 111 18.24 4.57 -14.65
N PRO A 112 18.04 4.24 -13.37
CA PRO A 112 17.02 3.28 -12.97
C PRO A 112 15.64 3.82 -13.33
N VAL A 113 14.76 2.95 -13.82
CA VAL A 113 13.34 3.21 -14.03
C VAL A 113 12.60 2.04 -13.40
N VAL A 114 11.73 2.32 -12.44
CA VAL A 114 10.98 1.30 -11.68
C VAL A 114 9.50 1.65 -11.76
N PRO A 115 8.81 1.30 -12.86
CA PRO A 115 7.40 1.65 -13.03
C PRO A 115 6.53 0.81 -12.10
N VAL A 116 5.80 1.46 -11.19
CA VAL A 116 4.66 0.85 -10.51
C VAL A 116 3.42 1.23 -11.31
N LEU A 117 2.85 0.27 -12.02
CA LEU A 117 1.67 0.44 -12.87
C LEU A 117 0.42 0.73 -12.03
N ARG A 118 0.28 0.00 -10.92
CA ARG A 118 -0.80 0.16 -9.94
C ARG A 118 -0.33 -0.25 -8.55
N ALA A 119 -0.96 0.30 -7.52
CA ALA A 119 -0.74 -0.09 -6.13
C ALA A 119 -2.01 0.06 -5.30
N PHE A 120 -2.25 -0.87 -4.40
CA PHE A 120 -3.50 -0.95 -3.63
C PHE A 120 -3.24 -1.26 -2.16
N ILE A 121 -4.07 -0.69 -1.29
CA ILE A 121 -4.28 -1.18 0.08
C ILE A 121 -5.45 -2.16 0.05
N GLU A 122 -5.21 -3.43 0.36
CA GLU A 122 -6.24 -4.47 0.41
C GLU A 122 -6.43 -4.93 1.87
N PRO A 123 -7.45 -4.43 2.59
CA PRO A 123 -7.72 -4.86 3.96
C PRO A 123 -7.91 -6.38 4.05
N LEU A 124 -7.11 -7.03 4.91
CA LEU A 124 -7.18 -8.46 5.17
C LEU A 124 -8.23 -8.70 6.25
N VAL A 125 -9.47 -8.95 5.81
CA VAL A 125 -10.62 -9.25 6.68
C VAL A 125 -10.71 -8.32 7.90
N SER A 126 -11.12 -7.08 7.65
CA SER A 126 -11.77 -6.33 8.72
C SER A 126 -13.13 -6.99 8.94
N LEU A 127 -13.34 -7.61 10.10
CA LEU A 127 -14.69 -7.87 10.64
C LEU A 127 -15.52 -6.58 10.81
N GLY A 128 -14.98 -5.41 10.47
CA GLY A 128 -15.63 -4.11 10.51
C GLY A 128 -16.03 -3.54 9.15
N ILE A 129 -16.24 -4.36 8.10
CA ILE A 129 -16.99 -3.89 6.92
C ILE A 129 -18.48 -4.03 7.27
N PRO A 130 -19.26 -2.94 7.41
CA PRO A 130 -20.68 -3.03 7.78
C PRO A 130 -21.48 -3.94 6.84
N GLY A 131 -21.13 -3.94 5.54
CA GLY A 131 -21.76 -4.81 4.54
C GLY A 131 -21.41 -6.30 4.66
N VAL A 132 -20.26 -6.65 5.25
CA VAL A 132 -19.93 -8.06 5.53
C VAL A 132 -20.66 -8.54 6.78
N ASP A 133 -20.76 -7.68 7.80
CA ASP A 133 -21.51 -7.97 9.03
C ASP A 133 -23.02 -8.10 8.77
N GLU A 134 -23.57 -7.26 7.89
CA GLU A 134 -24.95 -7.38 7.41
C GLU A 134 -25.17 -8.68 6.62
N GLN A 135 -24.26 -9.05 5.72
CA GLN A 135 -24.35 -10.31 4.98
C GLN A 135 -24.16 -11.55 5.88
N LEU A 136 -23.32 -11.47 6.90
CA LEU A 136 -23.11 -12.54 7.86
C LEU A 136 -24.32 -12.71 8.78
N THR A 137 -24.91 -11.59 9.25
CA THR A 137 -26.15 -11.59 10.04
C THR A 137 -27.31 -12.20 9.25
N VAL A 138 -27.51 -11.76 8.01
CA VAL A 138 -28.55 -12.30 7.10
C VAL A 138 -28.27 -13.77 6.75
N GLY A 139 -27.01 -14.17 6.62
CA GLY A 139 -26.60 -15.55 6.38
C GLY A 139 -26.92 -16.47 7.56
N VAL A 140 -26.67 -16.01 8.78
CA VAL A 140 -26.96 -16.75 10.02
C VAL A 140 -28.46 -16.85 10.27
N GLU A 141 -29.24 -15.79 10.05
CA GLU A 141 -30.70 -15.82 10.18
C GLU A 141 -31.39 -16.82 9.24
N LYS A 142 -30.79 -17.10 8.07
CA LYS A 142 -31.31 -18.10 7.12
C LYS A 142 -30.93 -19.55 7.46
N LEU A 143 -30.09 -19.75 8.47
CA LEU A 143 -29.60 -21.06 8.92
C LEU A 143 -30.37 -21.61 10.14
N ILE A 144 -31.28 -20.82 10.71
CA ILE A 144 -32.17 -21.16 11.83
C ILE A 144 -33.60 -21.31 11.30
#